data_AF-A0A259S6E6-F1
#
_entry.id   AF-A0A259S6E6-F1
#
_cell.length_a   1.000
_cell.length_b   1.000
_cell.length_c   1.000
_cell.angle_alpha   90.00
_cell.angle_beta   90.00
_cell.angle_gamma   90.00
#
_symmetry.space_group_name_H-M   'P 1'
#
loop_
_entity.id
_entity.type
_entity.pdbx_description
1 polymer ?
#
loop_
_entity_poly.entity_id
_entity_poly.type
_entity_poly.pdbx_seq_one_letter_code
_entity_poly.pdbx_strand_id
1 'polypeptide(L)' 'FAHHFWIGKSIGWVEVNGQPAAALVQDGEVTTLVTVTASAGGIAQLLWVMSPDKLGTVTTAVA' A
#
# COMPACT_ATOMS: atom_id res chain seq x y z
N PHE A 1 18.26 -5.97 -0.85
CA PHE A 1 17.15 -5.66 0.08
C PHE A 1 15.78 -5.92 -0.56
N ALA A 2 15.45 -5.30 -1.69
CA ALA A 2 14.11 -5.38 -2.29
C ALA A 2 13.62 -6.79 -2.68
N HIS A 3 14.48 -7.72 -3.14
CA HIS A 3 14.06 -9.07 -3.54
C HIS A 3 13.23 -9.81 -2.47
N HIS A 4 13.71 -9.82 -1.22
CA HIS A 4 13.05 -10.56 -0.14
C HIS A 4 11.79 -9.89 0.37
N PHE A 5 11.69 -8.57 0.21
CA PHE A 5 10.56 -7.79 0.71
C PHE A 5 9.23 -8.24 0.10
N TRP A 6 9.24 -8.72 -1.14
CA TRP A 6 8.03 -9.12 -1.87
C TRP A 6 7.62 -10.58 -1.62
N ILE A 7 8.49 -11.40 -1.04
CA ILE A 7 8.23 -12.83 -0.87
C ILE A 7 7.05 -13.02 0.07
N GLY A 8 6.05 -13.79 -0.38
CA GLY A 8 4.84 -14.09 0.40
C GLY A 8 3.86 -12.92 0.50
N LYS A 9 4.09 -11.79 -0.18
CA LYS A 9 3.16 -10.67 -0.19
C LYS A 9 2.24 -10.71 -1.40
N SER A 10 0.96 -10.44 -1.19
CA SER A 10 0.03 -10.06 -2.24
C SER A 10 -0.15 -8.55 -2.28
N ILE A 11 -0.62 -8.03 -3.42
CA ILE A 11 -0.88 -6.60 -3.61
C ILE A 11 -2.36 -6.43 -3.89
N GLY A 12 -3.02 -5.51 -3.19
CA GLY A 12 -4.43 -5.18 -3.37
C GLY A 12 -4.66 -3.67 -3.43
N TRP A 13 -5.72 -3.26 -4.12
CA TRP A 13 -6.15 -1.87 -4.11
C TRP A 13 -6.94 -1.56 -2.83
N VAL A 14 -6.71 -0.36 -2.30
CA VAL A 14 -7.41 0.18 -1.12
C VAL A 14 -7.75 1.64 -1.35
N GLU A 15 -8.76 2.11 -0.65
CA GLU A 15 -9.01 3.54 -0.48
C GLU A 15 -8.56 3.95 0.93
N VAL A 16 -7.74 4.98 1.01
CA VAL A 16 -7.31 5.56 2.29
C VAL A 16 -7.51 7.07 2.22
N ASN A 17 -8.28 7.60 3.17
CA ASN A 17 -8.65 9.02 3.22
C ASN A 17 -9.30 9.53 1.91
N GLY A 18 -10.12 8.71 1.25
CA GLY A 18 -10.77 9.08 -0.02
C GLY A 18 -9.84 9.05 -1.24
N GLN A 19 -8.63 8.50 -1.12
CA GLN A 19 -7.65 8.43 -2.20
C GLN A 19 -7.24 6.98 -2.48
N PRO A 20 -6.96 6.63 -3.75
CA PRO A 20 -6.50 5.30 -4.10
C PRO A 20 -5.07 5.05 -3.58
N ALA A 21 -4.84 3.83 -3.11
CA ALA A 21 -3.53 3.34 -2.72
C ALA A 21 -3.42 1.84 -3.01
N ALA A 22 -2.20 1.33 -3.03
CA ALA A 22 -1.91 -0.09 -3.05
C ALA A 22 -1.45 -0.55 -1.66
N ALA A 23 -2.05 -1.62 -1.16
CA ALA A 23 -1.66 -2.29 0.07
C ALA A 23 -0.89 -3.57 -0.27
N LEU A 24 0.17 -3.84 0.49
CA LEU A 24 0.88 -5.11 0.48
C LEU A 24 0.43 -5.92 1.69
N VAL A 25 -0.14 -7.08 1.41
CA VAL A 25 -0.71 -7.98 2.40
C VAL A 25 0.23 -9.16 2.60
N GLN A 26 0.46 -9.53 3.85
CA GLN A 26 1.17 -10.76 4.22
C GLN A 26 0.36 -11.46 5.30
N ASP A 27 0.10 -12.76 5.12
CA ASP A 27 -0.67 -13.58 6.08
C ASP A 27 -2.05 -12.98 6.43
N GLY A 28 -2.67 -12.27 5.48
CA GLY A 28 -3.96 -11.60 5.65
C GLY A 28 -3.89 -10.19 6.24
N GLU A 29 -2.72 -9.72 6.67
CA GLU A 29 -2.54 -8.41 7.28
C GLU A 29 -1.89 -7.39 6.33
N VAL A 30 -2.40 -6.15 6.35
CA VAL A 30 -1.78 -5.04 5.61
C VAL A 30 -0.52 -4.59 6.33
N THR A 31 0.64 -4.90 5.73
CA THR A 31 1.96 -4.60 6.32
C THR A 31 2.60 -3.34 5.75
N THR A 32 2.18 -2.93 4.55
CA THR A 32 2.72 -1.75 3.88
C THR A 32 1.65 -1.16 2.98
N LEU A 33 1.66 0.16 2.87
CA LEU A 33 0.82 0.90 1.94
C LEU A 33 1.66 1.86 1.11
N VAL A 34 1.32 2.02 -0.16
CA VAL A 34 1.87 3.06 -1.03
C VAL A 34 0.74 3.80 -1.73
N THR A 35 0.79 5.13 -1.68
CA THR A 35 -0.07 6.00 -2.48
C THR A 35 0.77 6.95 -3.32
N VAL A 36 0.15 7.50 -4.37
CA VAL A 36 0.80 8.37 -5.34
C VAL A 36 0.14 9.73 -5.35
N THR A 37 0.95 10.78 -5.31
CA THR A 37 0.53 12.13 -5.67
C THR A 37 0.94 12.37 -7.12
N ALA A 38 -0.04 12.49 -8.00
CA ALA A 38 0.18 12.79 -9.41
C ALA A 38 0.06 14.29 -9.69
N SER A 39 0.74 14.76 -10.73
CA SER A 39 0.69 16.11 -11.27
C SER A 39 0.66 16.06 -12.80
N ALA A 40 0.48 17.21 -13.46
CA ALA A 40 0.55 17.29 -14.92
C ALA A 40 1.93 16.84 -15.49
N GLY A 41 3.00 16.92 -14.68
CA GLY A 41 4.34 16.44 -15.05
C GLY A 41 4.58 14.95 -14.75
N GLY A 42 3.58 14.22 -14.27
CA GLY A 42 3.70 12.82 -13.85
C GLY A 42 3.66 12.66 -12.32
N ILE A 43 4.32 11.61 -11.80
CA ILE A 43 4.36 11.31 -10.37
C ILE A 43 5.16 12.40 -9.64
N ALA A 44 4.48 13.16 -8.79
CA ALA A 44 5.13 14.14 -7.93
C ALA A 44 5.72 13.48 -6.68
N GLN A 45 5.03 12.49 -6.11
CA GLN A 45 5.48 11.79 -4.90
C GLN A 45 4.89 10.39 -4.78
N LEU A 46 5.66 9.49 -4.18
CA LEU A 46 5.16 8.26 -3.58
C LEU A 46 5.26 8.38 -2.06
N LEU A 47 4.16 8.11 -1.35
CA LEU A 47 4.16 8.02 0.10
C LEU A 47 4.08 6.54 0.49
N TRP A 48 5.16 6.06 1.12
CA TRP A 48 5.24 4.72 1.69
C TRP A 48 4.97 4.76 3.19
N VAL A 49 4.05 3.92 3.65
CA VAL A 49 3.83 3.68 5.07
C VAL A 49 4.18 2.23 5.36
N MET A 50 5.30 2.01 6.03
CA MET A 50 5.85 0.68 6.35
C MET A 50 5.78 0.43 7.87
N SER A 51 4.62 0.68 8.46
CA SER A 51 4.38 0.54 9.89
C SER A 51 3.04 -0.17 10.09
N PRO A 52 3.06 -1.51 10.27
CA PRO A 52 1.84 -2.32 10.41
C PRO A 52 0.90 -1.80 11.50
N ASP A 53 1.43 -1.34 12.63
CA ASP A 53 0.66 -0.77 13.74
C ASP A 53 -0.21 0.43 13.33
N LYS A 54 0.18 1.16 12.28
CA LYS A 54 -0.61 2.28 11.73
C LYS A 54 -1.68 1.83 10.72
N LEU A 55 -1.59 0.60 10.23
CA LEU A 55 -2.38 0.09 9.11
C LEU A 55 -3.43 -0.94 9.52
N GLY A 56 -3.57 -1.25 10.82
CA GLY A 56 -4.48 -2.29 11.32
C GLY A 56 -5.97 -2.08 11.02
N THR A 57 -6.39 -0.91 10.54
CA THR A 57 -7.78 -0.63 10.11
C THR A 57 -7.95 -0.60 8.59
N VAL A 58 -6.85 -0.70 7.83
CA VAL A 58 -6.87 -0.73 6.37
C VAL A 58 -7.24 -2.14 5.91
N THR A 59 -8.22 -2.25 5.02
CA THR A 59 -8.65 -3.53 4.45
C THR A 59 -8.56 -3.46 2.93
N THR A 60 -8.06 -4.52 2.29
CA THR A 60 -8.06 -4.65 0.84
C THR A 60 -9.48 -4.84 0.32
N ALA A 61 -9.82 -4.19 -0.79
CA ALA A 61 -11.06 -4.49 -1.47
C ALA A 61 -11.04 -5.95 -1.96
N VAL A 62 -12.18 -6.64 -1.83
CA VAL A 62 -12.35 -7.96 -2.43
C VAL A 62 -12.47 -7.74 -3.95
N ALA A 63 -11.62 -8.44 -4.72
CA ALA A 63 -11.66 -8.41 -6.18
C ALA A 63 -12.94 -9.04 -6.73
#